data_AF-A0A0D3DL78-F1
#
_entry.id   AF-A0A0D3DL78-F1
#
_cell.length_a   1.000
_cell.length_b   1.000
_cell.length_c   1.000
_cell.angle_alpha   90.00
_cell.angle_beta   90.00
_cell.angle_gamma   90.00
#
_symmetry.space_group_name_H-M   'P 1'
#
loop_
_entity.id
_entity.type
_entity.pdbx_description
1 polymer ?
#
loop_
_entity_poly.entity_id
_entity_poly.type
_entity_poly.pdbx_seq_one_letter_code
_entity_poly.pdbx_strand_id
1 'polypeptide(L)'
;MVVNRWANWEFHMSFDVRAGLVISLASIFDMDVNKYRQVLYKGHLSEMFIPYMVPVSNDWYSITYLDYGDFGCGQSTVSLEPYNDCPANDAFMDGVFESQDGT
;
A
#
# COMPACT_ATOMS: atom_id res chain seq x y z
N MET A 1 0.14 -12.56 -4.05
CA MET A 1 0.99 -11.72 -4.93
C MET A 1 0.58 -11.96 -6.37
N VAL A 2 0.37 -10.90 -7.14
CA VAL A 2 -0.13 -10.95 -8.53
C VAL A 2 0.83 -10.21 -9.45
N VAL A 3 1.10 -10.77 -10.64
CA VAL A 3 1.86 -10.10 -11.70
C VAL A 3 0.91 -9.29 -12.55
N ASN A 4 1.16 -7.99 -12.67
CA ASN A 4 0.37 -7.05 -13.45
C ASN A 4 1.15 -6.61 -14.67
N ARG A 5 0.47 -6.65 -15.83
CA ARG A 5 0.99 -6.17 -17.10
C ARG A 5 0.05 -5.14 -17.66
N TRP A 6 0.56 -3.94 -17.90
CA TRP A 6 -0.23 -2.85 -18.46
C TRP A 6 0.62 -2.00 -19.38
N ALA A 7 0.15 -1.84 -20.63
CA ALA A 7 0.95 -1.28 -21.71
C ALA A 7 2.32 -1.95 -21.79
N ASN A 8 3.40 -1.20 -21.60
CA ASN A 8 4.77 -1.70 -21.58
C ASN A 8 5.31 -1.96 -20.16
N TRP A 9 4.50 -1.86 -19.12
CA TRP A 9 4.91 -2.14 -17.75
C TRP A 9 4.64 -3.58 -17.34
N GLU A 10 5.56 -4.15 -16.57
CA GLU A 10 5.37 -5.36 -15.79
C GLU A 10 5.82 -5.10 -14.35
N PHE A 11 4.96 -5.43 -13.38
CA PHE A 11 5.25 -5.28 -11.96
C PHE A 11 4.46 -6.27 -11.12
N HIS A 12 4.91 -6.49 -9.90
CA HIS A 12 4.25 -7.31 -8.89
C HIS A 12 3.48 -6.44 -7.93
N MET A 13 2.27 -6.88 -7.59
CA MET A 13 1.44 -6.31 -6.54
C MET A 13 1.26 -7.34 -5.42
N SER A 14 1.51 -6.93 -4.19
CA SER A 14 1.33 -7.74 -2.99
C SER A 14 0.76 -6.91 -1.86
N PHE A 15 0.23 -7.59 -0.85
CA PHE A 15 -0.36 -7.00 0.33
C PHE A 15 0.42 -7.43 1.57
N ASP A 16 0.61 -6.50 2.51
CA ASP A 16 1.31 -6.70 3.78
C ASP A 16 0.47 -6.11 4.91
N VAL A 17 0.32 -6.83 6.03
CA VAL A 17 -0.56 -6.41 7.13
C VAL A 17 -0.12 -5.09 7.78
N ARG A 18 1.17 -4.76 7.75
CA ARG A 18 1.71 -3.50 8.28
C ARG A 18 1.78 -2.42 7.21
N ALA A 19 2.38 -2.72 6.06
CA ALA A 19 2.68 -1.75 5.01
C ALA A 19 1.52 -1.50 4.04
N GLY A 20 0.52 -2.38 4.00
CA GLY A 20 -0.57 -2.36 3.03
C GLY A 20 -0.09 -2.76 1.63
N LEU A 21 -0.35 -1.93 0.63
CA LEU A 21 0.03 -2.17 -0.76
C LEU A 21 1.55 -2.10 -0.95
N VAL A 22 2.11 -3.14 -1.56
CA VAL A 22 3.52 -3.20 -1.95
C VAL A 22 3.64 -3.45 -3.45
N ILE A 23 4.39 -2.58 -4.12
CA ILE A 23 4.76 -2.75 -5.53
C ILE A 23 6.21 -3.23 -5.62
N SER A 24 6.47 -4.27 -6.40
CA SER A 24 7.83 -4.80 -6.56
C SER A 24 8.12 -5.22 -8.00
N LEU A 25 9.42 -5.35 -8.30
CA LEU A 25 9.97 -5.74 -9.60
C LEU A 25 9.39 -4.95 -10.79
N ALA A 26 9.09 -3.66 -10.59
CA ALA A 26 8.55 -2.83 -11.64
C ALA A 26 9.62 -2.61 -12.73
N SER A 27 9.25 -2.98 -13.94
CA SER A 27 10.08 -2.86 -15.12
C SER A 27 9.25 -2.38 -16.30
N ILE A 28 9.90 -1.65 -17.20
CA ILE A 28 9.28 -1.12 -18.42
C ILE A 28 9.96 -1.76 -19.64
N PHE A 29 9.16 -2.21 -20.60
CA PHE A 29 9.66 -2.72 -21.88
C PHE A 29 10.06 -1.55 -22.77
N ASP A 30 11.34 -1.54 -23.13
CA ASP A 30 11.97 -0.54 -24.00
C ASP A 30 12.11 -1.13 -25.40
N MET A 31 11.32 -0.60 -26.34
CA MET A 31 11.24 -1.11 -27.71
C MET A 31 12.52 -0.87 -28.51
N ASP A 32 13.28 0.19 -28.20
CA ASP A 32 14.49 0.56 -28.94
C ASP A 32 15.62 -0.44 -28.69
N VAL A 33 15.66 -1.01 -27.48
CA VAL A 33 16.67 -2.00 -27.06
C VAL A 33 16.10 -3.41 -26.92
N ASN A 34 14.81 -3.60 -27.23
CA ASN A 34 14.09 -4.87 -27.19
C ASN A 34 14.27 -5.66 -25.88
N LYS A 35 14.13 -4.98 -24.73
CA LYS A 35 14.28 -5.59 -23.41
C LYS A 35 13.50 -4.85 -22.32
N TYR A 36 13.18 -5.57 -21.24
CA TYR A 36 12.72 -4.93 -20.01
C TYR A 36 13.87 -4.23 -19.28
N ARG A 37 13.60 -3.03 -18.78
CA ARG A 37 14.51 -2.24 -17.96
C ARG A 37 13.91 -2.08 -16.57
N GLN A 38 14.68 -2.46 -15.55
CA GLN A 38 14.25 -2.33 -14.16
C GLN A 38 14.15 -0.85 -13.77
N VAL A 39 13.08 -0.51 -13.06
CA VAL A 39 12.82 0.84 -12.55
C VAL A 39 12.76 0.83 -11.02
N LEU A 40 12.04 -0.12 -10.43
CA LEU A 40 11.87 -0.22 -8.99
C LEU A 40 11.89 -1.68 -8.53
N TYR A 41 12.81 -2.02 -7.63
CA TYR A 41 12.83 -3.36 -7.05
C TYR A 41 11.70 -3.57 -6.04
N LYS A 42 11.48 -2.63 -5.12
CA LYS A 42 10.38 -2.66 -4.14
C LYS A 42 10.07 -1.25 -3.65
N GLY A 43 8.79 -0.91 -3.56
CA GLY A 43 8.31 0.34 -2.97
C GLY A 43 6.99 0.14 -2.24
N HIS A 44 6.87 0.80 -1.10
CA HIS A 44 5.67 0.83 -0.25
C HIS A 44 5.77 2.02 0.71
N LEU A 45 4.66 2.36 1.36
CA LEU A 45 4.67 3.31 2.47
C LEU A 45 5.29 2.60 3.68
N SER A 46 6.36 3.19 4.22
CA SER A 46 7.10 2.58 5.34
C SER A 46 6.53 2.98 6.69
N GLU A 47 6.08 4.22 6.82
CA GLU A 47 5.53 4.79 8.05
C GLU A 47 4.79 6.10 7.77
N MET A 48 3.88 6.48 8.66
CA MET A 48 3.26 7.80 8.71
C MET A 48 3.27 8.30 10.16
N PHE A 49 3.74 9.53 10.36
CA PHE A 49 3.84 10.14 11.69
C PHE A 49 2.90 11.33 11.80
N ILE A 50 1.96 11.26 12.75
CA ILE A 50 0.90 12.28 12.93
C ILE A 50 0.99 12.87 14.35
N PRO A 51 1.83 13.90 14.56
CA PRO A 51 1.97 14.57 15.84
C PRO A 51 0.94 15.68 16.04
N TYR A 52 0.24 15.67 17.16
CA TYR A 52 -0.60 16.79 17.58
C TYR A 52 0.27 17.88 18.25
N MET A 53 -0.02 19.15 17.95
CA MET A 53 0.72 20.32 18.47
C MET A 53 -0.13 21.21 19.38
N VAL A 54 -1.05 20.60 20.12
CA VAL A 54 -1.93 21.30 21.08
C VAL A 54 -1.10 21.69 22.33
N PRO A 55 -1.37 22.86 22.97
CA PRO A 55 -0.65 23.27 24.17
C PRO A 55 -0.66 22.23 25.29
N VAL A 56 0.43 22.19 26.06
CA VAL A 56 0.70 21.20 27.14
C VAL A 56 -0.32 21.27 28.28
N SER A 57 -1.12 22.34 28.37
CA SER A 57 -2.22 22.43 29.34
C SER A 57 -3.37 21.45 29.07
N ASN A 58 -3.35 20.75 27.93
CA ASN A 58 -4.38 19.80 27.53
C ASN A 58 -3.83 18.36 27.50
N ASP A 59 -4.71 17.36 27.64
CA ASP A 59 -4.37 15.92 27.66
C ASP A 59 -3.92 15.35 26.29
N TRP A 60 -3.53 16.21 25.35
CA TRP A 60 -3.17 15.84 23.97
C TRP A 60 -1.67 15.72 23.74
N TYR A 61 -0.84 16.02 24.75
CA TYR A 61 0.61 16.10 24.62
C TYR A 61 1.28 14.76 24.22
N SER A 62 0.63 13.63 24.47
CA SER A 62 1.13 12.28 24.12
C SER A 62 0.61 11.76 22.78
N ILE A 63 -0.28 12.49 22.10
CA ILE A 63 -0.93 12.02 20.87
C ILE A 63 0.00 12.28 19.69
N THR A 64 0.81 11.28 19.37
CA THR A 64 1.66 11.25 18.18
C THR A 64 1.59 9.87 17.56
N TYR A 65 0.75 9.69 16.55
CA TYR A 65 0.55 8.36 15.96
C TYR A 65 1.68 7.98 15.01
N LEU A 66 2.09 6.73 15.07
CA LEU A 66 2.84 6.06 14.01
C LEU A 66 1.88 5.07 13.34
N ASP A 67 1.06 5.54 12.41
CA ASP A 67 -0.12 4.80 11.95
C ASP A 67 0.20 3.36 11.50
N TYR A 68 1.31 3.18 10.77
CA TYR A 68 1.67 1.89 10.20
C TYR A 68 2.31 1.00 11.26
N GLY A 69 3.10 1.58 12.17
CA GLY A 69 3.73 0.87 13.28
C GLY A 69 2.76 0.46 14.39
N ASP A 70 1.85 1.36 14.77
CA ASP A 70 0.96 1.22 15.93
C ASP A 70 -0.33 0.46 15.58
N PHE A 71 -0.88 0.66 14.36
CA PHE A 71 -2.19 0.13 13.98
C PHE A 71 -2.14 -0.80 12.76
N GLY A 72 -1.07 -0.75 11.96
CA GLY A 72 -0.93 -1.53 10.73
C GLY A 72 -1.81 -1.00 9.60
N CYS A 73 -1.19 -0.46 8.54
CA CYS A 73 -1.93 0.09 7.40
C CYS A 73 -2.70 -0.99 6.62
N GLY A 74 -2.11 -2.17 6.43
CA GLY A 74 -2.79 -3.30 5.81
C GLY A 74 -3.98 -3.77 6.64
N GLN A 75 -3.78 -3.96 7.94
CA GLN A 75 -4.84 -4.35 8.87
C GLN A 75 -5.99 -3.33 8.92
N SER A 76 -5.67 -2.04 8.79
CA SER A 76 -6.64 -0.94 8.79
C SER A 76 -7.24 -0.66 7.40
N THR A 77 -6.92 -1.47 6.38
CA THR A 77 -7.47 -1.31 5.02
C THR A 77 -8.96 -1.66 5.01
N VAL A 78 -9.76 -0.84 4.35
CA VAL A 78 -11.20 -1.05 4.17
C VAL A 78 -11.52 -1.62 2.78
N SER A 79 -12.63 -2.34 2.67
CA SER A 79 -13.14 -2.76 1.36
C SER A 79 -13.61 -1.54 0.57
N LEU A 80 -13.12 -1.42 -0.66
CA LEU A 80 -13.51 -0.34 -1.58
C LEU A 80 -14.96 -0.49 -2.00
N GLU A 81 -15.70 0.62 -2.04
CA GLU A 81 -17.09 0.69 -2.48
C GLU A 81 -17.17 0.85 -4.01
N PRO A 82 -17.70 -0.13 -4.76
CA PRO A 82 -17.84 -0.01 -6.21
C PRO A 82 -18.71 1.18 -6.60
N TYR A 83 -18.30 1.89 -7.66
CA TYR A 83 -18.97 3.09 -8.20
C TYR A 83 -18.90 4.34 -7.30
N ASN A 84 -18.37 4.24 -6.07
CA ASN A 84 -18.11 5.39 -5.19
C ASN A 84 -16.60 5.65 -5.11
N ASP A 85 -15.83 4.67 -4.63
CA ASP A 85 -14.37 4.76 -4.53
C ASP A 85 -13.67 4.49 -5.88
N CYS A 86 -14.27 3.62 -6.69
CA CYS A 86 -13.70 3.17 -7.97
C CYS A 86 -14.72 3.29 -9.12
N PRO A 87 -14.29 3.72 -10.33
CA PRO A 87 -15.11 3.68 -11.53
C PRO A 87 -15.66 2.30 -11.90
N ALA A 88 -16.66 2.28 -12.79
CA ALA A 88 -17.38 1.07 -13.18
C ALA A 88 -16.54 -0.03 -13.84
N ASN A 89 -15.37 0.32 -14.37
CA ASN A 89 -14.52 -0.56 -15.18
C ASN A 89 -13.24 -1.00 -14.46
N ASP A 90 -13.18 -0.83 -13.14
CA ASP A 90 -12.03 -1.21 -12.33
C ASP A 90 -12.06 -2.70 -11.96
N ALA A 91 -10.87 -3.26 -11.75
CA ALA A 91 -10.69 -4.59 -11.21
C ALA A 91 -10.32 -4.51 -9.73
N PHE A 92 -11.02 -5.26 -8.89
CA PHE A 92 -10.74 -5.36 -7.46
C PHE A 92 -9.83 -6.55 -7.17
N MET A 93 -9.00 -6.41 -6.14
CA MET A 93 -8.14 -7.49 -5.65
C MET A 93 -8.31 -7.63 -4.15
N ASP A 94 -8.60 -8.84 -3.69
CA ASP A 94 -8.76 -9.12 -2.27
C ASP A 94 -7.40 -9.11 -1.55
N GLY A 95 -7.31 -8.33 -0.48
CA GLY A 95 -6.22 -8.41 0.50
C GLY A 95 -6.54 -9.49 1.51
N VAL A 96 -5.65 -10.47 1.66
CA VAL A 96 -5.79 -11.54 2.67
C VAL A 96 -4.69 -11.35 3.70
N PHE A 97 -5.08 -11.33 4.97
CA PHE A 97 -4.19 -11.25 6.13
C PHE A 97 -4.88 -11.93 7.32
N GLU A 98 -4.07 -12.36 8.29
CA GLU A 98 -4.52 -13.09 9.47
C GLU A 98 -5.01 -12.14 10.59
N SER A 99 -5.97 -12.60 11.39
CA SER A 99 -6.36 -11.97 12.65
C SER A 99 -5.27 -12.09 13.72
N GLN A 100 -5.45 -11.41 14.85
CA GLN A 100 -4.47 -11.44 15.96
C GLN A 100 -4.23 -12.85 16.54
N ASP A 101 -5.20 -13.75 16.47
CA ASP A 101 -5.09 -15.15 16.88
C ASP A 101 -4.63 -16.08 15.74
N GLY A 102 -4.28 -15.52 14.58
CA GLY A 102 -3.71 -16.24 13.44
C GLY A 102 -4.73 -16.96 12.56
N THR A 103 -6.00 -16.55 12.60
CA THR A 103 -7.09 -17.09 11.75
C THR A 103 -7.40 -16.21 10.57
#